data_AF-A0A8H5F9C7-F1
#
_entry.id   AF-A0A8H5F9C7-F1
#
_cell.length_a   1.000
_cell.length_b   1.000
_cell.length_c   1.000
_cell.angle_alpha   90.00
_cell.angle_beta   90.00
_cell.angle_gamma   90.00
#
_symmetry.space_group_name_H-M   'P 1'
#
loop_
_entity.id
_entity.type
_entity.pdbx_description
1 polymer ?
#
loop_
_entity_poly.entity_id
_entity_poly.type
_entity_poly.pdbx_seq_one_letter_code
_entity_poly.pdbx_strand_id
1 'polypeptide(L)'
;MFRVNPNRSFDLLLQAVERGSLTHIEQLAREDRWPTDLSQTKRALAALLGQLKAEDVPIRSSWRSVLVESEHKKNRRVIGAISFGLQQLEGLENDAETKPQVYAILQPNLTGLISWTWFFARTTFRPTPDTRLDIYPTHSQAAYIFHQLLLFGLTDDTENPLLPLVVHRSLDIWLFDPLAELQSHLKPFILTDEQYTTWVGPILNLLRLCVTEDTLCKILVERMNACQDKTWQKRLVQSFTFRCTQCIEVQQQTRDPDRAVLGLRMVLALSQTLSGAYVLNRELMKSQFSAWVLGRALDMSISLSRRGEVSAAVGVASMLFQGNRFNRAIEVVHVLPAVLKTGYLKVIIQDLLSPQAPGSEPFSKWPFGNPLKLLSLALYHPRAWNAFAHAVDLIPEPTLAKLKLNSEWMVFQASTSPYAEAHRDVLEKGNEAIVLLCDNMKVVCISC
;
A
#
# COMPACT_ATOMS: atom_id res chain seq x y z
N MET A 1 -51.66 -21.76 9.52
CA MET A 1 -50.29 -21.23 9.32
C MET A 1 -49.54 -21.37 10.63
N PHE A 2 -48.66 -22.37 10.75
CA PHE A 2 -47.79 -22.50 11.93
C PHE A 2 -46.67 -21.47 11.81
N ARG A 3 -46.58 -20.54 12.77
CA ARG A 3 -45.42 -19.66 12.91
C ARG A 3 -44.24 -20.53 13.33
N VAL A 4 -43.35 -20.85 12.40
CA VAL A 4 -42.06 -21.48 12.72
C VAL A 4 -41.31 -20.51 13.62
N ASN A 5 -40.94 -20.96 14.82
CA ASN A 5 -40.12 -20.15 15.71
C ASN A 5 -38.76 -19.88 15.02
N PRO A 6 -38.41 -18.62 14.72
CA PRO A 6 -37.20 -18.29 13.96
C PRO A 6 -35.93 -18.83 14.62
N ASN A 7 -35.87 -18.90 15.96
CA ASN A 7 -34.73 -19.46 16.68
C ASN A 7 -34.56 -20.96 16.45
N ARG A 8 -35.67 -21.71 16.40
CA ARG A 8 -35.64 -23.16 16.11
C ARG A 8 -35.23 -23.43 14.65
N SER A 9 -35.57 -22.53 13.72
CA SER A 9 -35.11 -22.62 12.34
C SER A 9 -33.61 -22.36 12.21
N PHE A 10 -33.06 -21.44 13.01
CA PHE A 10 -31.63 -21.13 13.00
C PHE A 10 -30.79 -22.24 13.65
N ASP A 11 -31.25 -22.82 14.77
CA ASP A 11 -30.54 -23.93 15.41
C ASP A 11 -30.45 -25.18 14.51
N LEU A 12 -31.51 -25.48 13.74
CA LEU A 12 -31.48 -26.56 12.75
C LEU A 12 -30.51 -26.26 11.60
N LEU A 13 -30.43 -25.00 11.17
CA LEU A 13 -29.46 -24.55 10.16
C LEU A 13 -28.03 -24.73 10.67
N LEU A 14 -27.74 -24.29 11.90
CA LEU A 14 -26.42 -24.44 12.51
C LEU A 14 -26.00 -25.90 12.66
N GLN A 15 -26.90 -26.78 13.14
CA GLN A 15 -26.60 -28.22 13.23
C GLN A 15 -26.27 -28.83 11.85
N ALA A 16 -26.94 -28.37 10.79
CA ALA A 16 -26.65 -28.84 9.44
C ALA A 16 -25.29 -28.30 8.92
N VAL A 17 -24.92 -27.06 9.30
CA VAL A 17 -23.60 -26.47 9.01
C VAL A 17 -22.49 -27.21 9.76
N GLU A 18 -22.68 -27.53 11.04
CA GLU A 18 -21.74 -28.30 11.86
C GLU A 18 -21.49 -29.70 11.29
N ARG A 19 -22.49 -30.30 10.65
CA ARG A 19 -22.38 -31.57 9.91
C ARG A 19 -21.72 -31.42 8.53
N GLY A 20 -21.29 -30.21 8.15
CA GLY A 20 -20.60 -29.94 6.88
C GLY A 20 -21.51 -29.89 5.66
N SER A 21 -22.82 -29.63 5.83
CA SER A 21 -23.74 -29.58 4.68
C SER A 21 -23.51 -28.34 3.82
N LEU A 22 -23.03 -28.56 2.59
CA LEU A 22 -22.71 -27.49 1.63
C LEU A 22 -23.89 -26.55 1.38
N THR A 23 -25.08 -27.10 1.15
CA THR A 23 -26.30 -26.32 0.90
C THR A 23 -26.65 -25.40 2.08
N HIS A 24 -26.45 -25.86 3.32
CA HIS A 24 -26.75 -25.08 4.51
C HIS A 24 -25.68 -24.02 4.79
N ILE A 25 -24.41 -24.30 4.48
CA ILE A 25 -23.34 -23.28 4.48
C ILE A 25 -23.69 -22.15 3.50
N GLU A 26 -24.12 -22.50 2.29
CA GLU A 26 -24.55 -21.51 1.28
C GLU A 26 -25.81 -20.76 1.67
N GLN A 27 -26.74 -21.40 2.40
CA GLN A 27 -27.93 -20.73 2.92
C GLN A 27 -27.61 -19.77 4.06
N LEU A 28 -26.71 -20.14 4.98
CA LEU A 28 -26.29 -19.30 6.10
C LEU A 28 -25.65 -18.00 5.62
N ALA A 29 -24.84 -18.07 4.57
CA ALA A 29 -24.14 -16.92 4.02
C ALA A 29 -24.97 -16.09 3.01
N ARG A 30 -26.30 -16.16 3.08
CA ARG A 30 -27.21 -15.23 2.38
C ARG A 30 -27.54 -14.06 3.29
N GLU A 31 -27.59 -12.86 2.74
CA GLU A 31 -27.88 -11.61 3.47
C GLU A 31 -29.18 -11.67 4.29
N ASP A 32 -30.21 -12.36 3.80
CA ASP A 32 -31.50 -12.52 4.49
C ASP A 32 -31.50 -13.58 5.61
N ARG A 33 -30.40 -14.33 5.75
CA ARG A 33 -30.28 -15.47 6.66
C ARG A 33 -29.17 -15.35 7.68
N TRP A 34 -28.24 -14.42 7.48
CA TRP A 34 -27.21 -14.16 8.47
C TRP A 34 -27.83 -13.54 9.73
N PRO A 35 -27.43 -14.01 10.93
CA PRO A 35 -27.94 -13.46 12.18
C PRO A 35 -27.53 -11.99 12.35
N THR A 36 -28.46 -11.16 12.80
CA THR A 36 -28.21 -9.72 13.06
C THR A 36 -27.72 -9.46 14.49
N ASP A 37 -27.96 -10.39 15.42
CA ASP A 37 -27.43 -10.27 16.78
C ASP A 37 -26.05 -10.91 16.91
N LEU A 38 -25.23 -10.28 17.76
CA LEU A 38 -23.84 -10.67 17.95
C LEU A 38 -23.72 -12.09 18.53
N SER A 39 -24.65 -12.53 19.38
CA SER A 39 -24.61 -13.87 20.00
C SER A 39 -24.80 -14.98 18.96
N GLN A 40 -25.79 -14.84 18.07
CA GLN A 40 -26.01 -15.78 16.99
C GLN A 40 -24.93 -15.70 15.92
N THR A 41 -24.39 -14.52 15.64
CA THR A 41 -23.23 -14.35 14.73
C THR A 41 -22.01 -15.12 15.23
N LYS A 42 -21.73 -15.01 16.54
CA LYS A 42 -20.67 -15.79 17.20
C LYS A 42 -20.87 -17.30 17.02
N ARG A 43 -22.09 -17.80 17.22
CA ARG A 43 -22.44 -19.23 17.02
C ARG A 43 -22.26 -19.67 15.57
N ALA A 44 -22.70 -18.86 14.61
CA ALA A 44 -22.54 -19.13 13.18
C ALA A 44 -21.07 -19.21 12.78
N LEU A 45 -20.25 -18.25 13.23
CA LEU A 45 -18.80 -18.26 12.97
C LEU A 45 -18.13 -19.48 13.59
N ALA A 46 -18.45 -19.83 14.84
CA ALA A 46 -17.88 -21.01 15.50
C ALA A 46 -18.19 -22.31 14.73
N ALA A 47 -19.44 -22.47 14.25
CA ALA A 47 -19.84 -23.63 13.45
C ALA A 47 -19.07 -23.74 12.14
N LEU A 48 -18.84 -22.62 11.45
CA LEU A 48 -18.05 -22.56 10.21
C LEU A 48 -16.56 -22.82 10.47
N LEU A 49 -15.98 -22.20 11.49
CA LEU A 49 -14.57 -22.34 11.86
C LEU A 49 -14.22 -23.79 12.22
N GLY A 50 -15.11 -24.49 12.93
CA GLY A 50 -14.93 -25.90 13.27
C GLY A 50 -14.81 -26.85 12.07
N GLN A 51 -15.16 -26.40 10.86
CA GLN A 51 -14.98 -27.17 9.62
C GLN A 51 -13.56 -27.06 9.05
N LEU A 52 -12.73 -26.14 9.53
CA LEU A 52 -11.41 -25.83 8.96
C LEU A 52 -10.30 -26.40 9.84
N LYS A 53 -9.82 -27.59 9.54
CA LYS A 53 -8.65 -28.16 10.22
C LYS A 53 -7.39 -27.99 9.40
N ALA A 54 -6.28 -27.61 10.06
CA ALA A 54 -5.00 -27.38 9.40
C ALA A 54 -4.38 -28.67 8.83
N GLU A 55 -4.59 -29.80 9.51
CA GLU A 55 -4.13 -31.13 9.08
C GLU A 55 -4.73 -31.62 7.77
N ASP A 56 -5.92 -31.12 7.42
CA ASP A 56 -6.63 -31.47 6.19
C ASP A 56 -6.12 -30.68 4.96
N VAL A 57 -5.20 -29.73 5.14
CA VAL A 57 -4.70 -28.90 4.03
C VAL A 57 -3.75 -29.72 3.14
N PRO A 58 -3.99 -29.80 1.82
CA PRO A 58 -3.16 -30.61 0.92
C PRO A 58 -1.68 -30.21 0.93
N ILE A 59 -0.79 -31.20 0.84
CA ILE A 59 0.68 -31.00 0.79
C ILE A 59 1.15 -30.63 -0.63
N ARG A 60 2.17 -29.77 -0.74
CA ARG A 60 2.69 -29.15 -1.99
C ARG A 60 2.85 -30.05 -3.22
N SER A 61 3.16 -31.33 -3.04
CA SER A 61 3.38 -32.27 -4.15
C SER A 61 2.10 -32.68 -4.87
N SER A 62 0.90 -32.47 -4.30
CA SER A 62 -0.39 -32.84 -4.89
C SER A 62 -1.18 -31.66 -5.47
N TRP A 63 -0.71 -30.41 -5.33
CA TRP A 63 -1.52 -29.22 -5.61
C TRP A 63 -2.05 -29.07 -7.05
N ARG A 64 -1.44 -29.72 -8.05
CA ARG A 64 -1.87 -29.66 -9.45
C ARG A 64 -3.00 -30.66 -9.81
N SER A 65 -3.19 -31.74 -9.04
CA SER A 65 -4.22 -32.77 -9.30
C SER A 65 -5.47 -32.64 -8.42
N VAL A 66 -5.46 -31.70 -7.47
CA VAL A 66 -6.34 -31.69 -6.29
C VAL A 66 -7.56 -30.75 -6.40
N LEU A 67 -7.68 -29.99 -7.49
CA LEU A 67 -8.74 -29.00 -7.70
C LEU A 67 -10.15 -29.58 -7.99
N VAL A 68 -10.35 -30.90 -7.92
CA VAL A 68 -11.59 -31.58 -8.35
C VAL A 68 -12.38 -32.26 -7.21
N GLU A 69 -11.84 -32.33 -5.98
CA GLU A 69 -12.52 -33.04 -4.88
C GLU A 69 -13.56 -32.16 -4.14
N SER A 70 -14.71 -32.77 -3.83
CA SER A 70 -15.87 -32.16 -3.18
C SER A 70 -15.54 -31.46 -1.85
N GLU A 71 -14.52 -31.94 -1.12
CA GLU A 71 -14.07 -31.35 0.15
C GLU A 71 -13.41 -29.97 -0.02
N HIS A 72 -12.68 -29.74 -1.11
CA HIS A 72 -12.10 -28.42 -1.38
C HIS A 72 -13.18 -27.41 -1.78
N LYS A 73 -14.21 -27.85 -2.49
CA LYS A 73 -15.39 -27.01 -2.77
C LYS A 73 -16.10 -26.62 -1.46
N LYS A 74 -16.24 -27.57 -0.52
CA LYS A 74 -16.78 -27.29 0.82
C LYS A 74 -15.93 -26.26 1.57
N ASN A 75 -14.63 -26.49 1.72
CA ASN A 75 -13.78 -25.59 2.51
C ASN A 75 -13.66 -24.20 1.87
N ARG A 76 -13.67 -24.09 0.54
CA ARG A 76 -13.78 -22.80 -0.16
C ARG A 76 -15.08 -22.08 0.18
N ARG A 77 -16.22 -22.79 0.21
CA ARG A 77 -17.51 -22.21 0.60
C ARG A 77 -17.55 -21.79 2.06
N VAL A 78 -16.94 -22.57 2.96
CA VAL A 78 -16.78 -22.20 4.37
C VAL A 78 -15.97 -20.92 4.50
N ILE A 79 -14.83 -20.80 3.81
CA ILE A 79 -14.02 -19.57 3.79
C ILE A 79 -14.84 -18.38 3.26
N GLY A 80 -15.63 -18.59 2.19
CA GLY A 80 -16.57 -17.59 1.68
C GLY A 80 -17.58 -17.12 2.71
N ALA A 81 -18.21 -18.06 3.42
CA ALA A 81 -19.18 -17.78 4.47
C ALA A 81 -18.53 -17.07 5.69
N ILE A 82 -17.30 -17.44 6.06
CA ILE A 82 -16.55 -16.75 7.12
C ILE A 82 -16.23 -15.32 6.71
N SER A 83 -15.74 -15.12 5.48
CA SER A 83 -15.47 -13.78 4.95
C SER A 83 -16.73 -12.91 4.98
N PHE A 84 -17.88 -13.44 4.54
CA PHE A 84 -19.15 -12.74 4.61
C PHE A 84 -19.54 -12.43 6.06
N GLY A 85 -19.39 -13.39 6.98
CA GLY A 85 -19.70 -13.19 8.38
C GLY A 85 -18.84 -12.14 9.08
N LEU A 86 -17.55 -12.07 8.75
CA LEU A 86 -16.66 -11.02 9.22
C LEU A 86 -17.06 -9.64 8.67
N GLN A 87 -17.58 -9.58 7.43
CA GLN A 87 -18.12 -8.35 6.85
C GLN A 87 -19.35 -7.83 7.59
N GLN A 88 -20.20 -8.73 8.10
CA GLN A 88 -21.34 -8.32 8.94
C GLN A 88 -20.91 -7.78 10.31
N LEU A 89 -19.65 -7.98 10.70
CA LEU A 89 -19.05 -7.45 11.93
C LEU A 89 -18.20 -6.19 11.68
N GLU A 90 -18.11 -5.71 10.45
CA GLU A 90 -17.36 -4.49 10.10
C GLU A 90 -18.00 -3.26 10.78
N GLY A 91 -17.16 -2.39 11.32
CA GLY A 91 -17.53 -1.26 12.17
C GLY A 91 -17.54 -1.59 13.67
N LEU A 92 -17.55 -2.87 14.07
CA LEU A 92 -17.51 -3.29 15.48
C LEU A 92 -16.07 -3.56 15.98
N GLU A 93 -15.06 -3.50 15.11
CA GLU A 93 -13.65 -3.71 15.47
C GLU A 93 -13.13 -2.69 16.49
N ASN A 94 -13.73 -1.51 16.57
CA ASN A 94 -13.35 -0.45 17.51
C ASN A 94 -14.10 -0.53 18.85
N ASP A 95 -15.06 -1.45 18.97
CA ASP A 95 -15.78 -1.68 20.22
C ASP A 95 -14.93 -2.54 21.16
N ALA A 96 -14.48 -1.92 22.25
CA ALA A 96 -13.65 -2.52 23.27
C ALA A 96 -14.28 -3.76 23.92
N GLU A 97 -15.60 -3.90 23.90
CA GLU A 97 -16.30 -5.06 24.44
C GLU A 97 -16.47 -6.17 23.39
N THR A 98 -16.80 -5.82 22.14
CA THR A 98 -17.10 -6.80 21.08
C THR A 98 -15.84 -7.42 20.49
N LYS A 99 -14.77 -6.63 20.30
CA LYS A 99 -13.52 -7.09 19.68
C LYS A 99 -12.93 -8.33 20.38
N PRO A 100 -12.72 -8.35 21.72
CA PRO A 100 -12.21 -9.54 22.41
C PRO A 100 -13.13 -10.76 22.31
N GLN A 101 -14.45 -10.54 22.28
CA GLN A 101 -15.43 -11.63 22.19
C GLN A 101 -15.40 -12.31 20.83
N VAL A 102 -15.20 -11.56 19.74
CA VAL A 102 -15.04 -12.12 18.39
C VAL A 102 -13.69 -12.85 18.29
N TYR A 103 -12.62 -12.27 18.81
CA TYR A 103 -11.30 -12.90 18.81
C TYR A 103 -11.27 -14.24 19.57
N ALA A 104 -11.95 -14.32 20.71
CA ALA A 104 -12.04 -15.56 21.50
C ALA A 104 -12.63 -16.76 20.72
N ILE A 105 -13.44 -16.50 19.69
CA ILE A 105 -14.02 -17.55 18.82
C ILE A 105 -13.09 -17.91 17.68
N LEU A 106 -12.35 -16.93 17.16
CA LEU A 106 -11.36 -17.13 16.11
C LEU A 106 -10.16 -17.91 16.65
N GLN A 107 -9.69 -17.58 17.87
CA GLN A 107 -8.44 -18.05 18.47
C GLN A 107 -8.24 -19.57 18.37
N PRO A 108 -9.20 -20.44 18.75
CA PRO A 108 -9.00 -21.89 18.73
C PRO A 108 -8.84 -22.47 17.31
N ASN A 109 -9.28 -21.73 16.29
CA ASN A 109 -9.35 -22.19 14.90
C ASN A 109 -8.42 -21.39 13.96
N LEU A 110 -7.61 -20.47 14.49
CA LEU A 110 -6.75 -19.59 13.68
C LEU A 110 -5.82 -20.37 12.75
N THR A 111 -5.19 -21.43 13.23
CA THR A 111 -4.26 -22.24 12.44
C THR A 111 -4.95 -22.84 11.21
N GLY A 112 -6.15 -23.39 11.39
CA GLY A 112 -6.95 -23.96 10.30
C GLY A 112 -7.41 -22.89 9.31
N LEU A 113 -7.97 -21.78 9.84
CA LEU A 113 -8.41 -20.65 9.03
C LEU A 113 -7.29 -20.06 8.19
N ILE A 114 -6.13 -19.76 8.79
CA ILE A 114 -4.97 -19.19 8.09
C ILE A 114 -4.46 -20.15 7.02
N SER A 115 -4.37 -21.45 7.34
CA SER A 115 -3.82 -22.45 6.42
C SER A 115 -4.70 -22.66 5.18
N TRP A 116 -6.02 -22.79 5.37
CA TRP A 116 -6.97 -22.92 4.26
C TRP A 116 -7.09 -21.63 3.44
N THR A 117 -7.16 -20.48 4.10
CA THR A 117 -7.18 -19.16 3.44
C THR A 117 -5.95 -18.99 2.55
N TRP A 118 -4.77 -19.30 3.08
CA TRP A 118 -3.52 -19.24 2.34
C TRP A 118 -3.44 -20.26 1.19
N PHE A 119 -3.93 -21.47 1.40
CA PHE A 119 -4.01 -22.49 0.36
C PHE A 119 -4.83 -21.99 -0.83
N PHE A 120 -6.05 -21.51 -0.62
CA PHE A 120 -6.90 -21.01 -1.70
C PHE A 120 -6.36 -19.74 -2.36
N ALA A 121 -5.72 -18.84 -1.61
CA ALA A 121 -5.06 -17.67 -2.20
C ALA A 121 -4.00 -18.06 -3.25
N ARG A 122 -3.37 -19.23 -3.09
CA ARG A 122 -2.32 -19.75 -3.98
C ARG A 122 -2.82 -20.59 -5.15
N THR A 123 -3.88 -21.36 -4.96
CA THR A 123 -4.25 -22.44 -5.88
C THR A 123 -5.42 -22.10 -6.80
N THR A 124 -6.31 -21.20 -6.40
CA THR A 124 -7.53 -20.88 -7.14
C THR A 124 -7.45 -19.49 -7.73
N PHE A 125 -6.92 -19.42 -8.93
CA PHE A 125 -6.71 -18.16 -9.63
C PHE A 125 -7.95 -17.64 -10.36
N ARG A 126 -8.81 -18.55 -10.84
CA ARG A 126 -9.96 -18.16 -11.66
C ARG A 126 -11.14 -17.76 -10.78
N PRO A 127 -11.71 -16.56 -10.94
CA PRO A 127 -13.08 -16.32 -10.50
C PRO A 127 -13.95 -17.28 -11.30
N THR A 128 -14.32 -18.41 -10.70
CA THR A 128 -15.42 -19.24 -11.19
C THR A 128 -16.70 -18.57 -10.68
N PRO A 129 -17.47 -17.89 -11.54
CA PRO A 129 -18.67 -17.17 -11.15
C PRO A 129 -19.81 -18.17 -10.97
N ASP A 130 -19.67 -19.10 -10.02
CA ASP A 130 -20.70 -20.11 -9.78
C ASP A 130 -21.62 -19.74 -8.61
N THR A 131 -21.23 -18.80 -7.72
CA THR A 131 -22.10 -18.39 -6.60
C THR A 131 -21.83 -16.98 -6.09
N ARG A 132 -22.84 -16.40 -5.42
CA ARG A 132 -22.78 -15.15 -4.65
C ARG A 132 -21.74 -15.12 -3.52
N LEU A 133 -21.06 -16.24 -3.22
CA LEU A 133 -20.00 -16.33 -2.20
C LEU A 133 -18.59 -16.14 -2.77
N ASP A 134 -18.45 -16.10 -4.10
CA ASP A 134 -17.21 -15.84 -4.82
C ASP A 134 -17.13 -14.37 -5.27
N ILE A 135 -17.56 -13.42 -4.42
CA ILE A 135 -17.54 -11.97 -4.71
C ILE A 135 -16.09 -11.50 -4.96
N TYR A 136 -15.16 -12.10 -4.23
CA TYR A 136 -13.74 -11.80 -4.27
C TYR A 136 -12.97 -12.92 -4.99
N PRO A 137 -11.96 -12.57 -5.81
CA PRO A 137 -10.87 -13.51 -6.10
C PRO A 137 -10.27 -14.03 -4.78
N THR A 138 -9.80 -15.28 -4.75
CA THR A 138 -9.43 -15.92 -3.47
C THR A 138 -8.25 -15.25 -2.76
N HIS A 139 -7.36 -14.57 -3.50
CA HIS A 139 -6.28 -13.78 -2.92
C HIS A 139 -6.79 -12.48 -2.26
N SER A 140 -7.80 -11.82 -2.85
CA SER A 140 -8.46 -10.65 -2.26
C SER A 140 -9.26 -11.04 -1.02
N GLN A 141 -9.96 -12.18 -1.06
CA GLN A 141 -10.65 -12.75 0.09
C GLN A 141 -9.68 -13.09 1.22
N ALA A 142 -8.52 -13.67 0.89
CA ALA A 142 -7.48 -13.93 1.87
C ALA A 142 -6.93 -12.65 2.50
N ALA A 143 -6.71 -11.61 1.70
CA ALA A 143 -6.29 -10.31 2.21
C ALA A 143 -7.33 -9.73 3.17
N TYR A 144 -8.61 -9.82 2.81
CA TYR A 144 -9.71 -9.37 3.65
C TYR A 144 -9.74 -10.12 5.00
N ILE A 145 -9.71 -11.46 4.98
CA ILE A 145 -9.72 -12.27 6.21
C ILE A 145 -8.51 -11.93 7.08
N PHE A 146 -7.31 -11.83 6.51
CA PHE A 146 -6.11 -11.48 7.27
C PHE A 146 -6.19 -10.07 7.87
N HIS A 147 -6.76 -9.10 7.14
CA HIS A 147 -6.99 -7.77 7.68
C HIS A 147 -7.94 -7.81 8.88
N GLN A 148 -9.04 -8.56 8.78
CA GLN A 148 -9.98 -8.75 9.88
C GLN A 148 -9.36 -9.46 11.09
N LEU A 149 -8.53 -10.48 10.88
CA LEU A 149 -7.81 -11.16 11.97
C LEU A 149 -6.90 -10.19 12.74
N LEU A 150 -6.19 -9.31 12.03
CA LEU A 150 -5.33 -8.29 12.65
C LEU A 150 -6.17 -7.27 13.42
N LEU A 151 -7.29 -6.79 12.86
CA LEU A 151 -8.17 -5.83 13.52
C LEU A 151 -8.88 -6.39 14.75
N PHE A 152 -9.33 -7.66 14.71
CA PHE A 152 -10.13 -8.22 15.81
C PHE A 152 -9.31 -8.66 17.03
N GLY A 153 -8.00 -8.81 16.94
CA GLY A 153 -7.20 -9.08 18.15
C GLY A 153 -5.86 -9.76 17.96
N LEU A 154 -5.53 -10.26 16.76
CA LEU A 154 -4.23 -10.90 16.55
C LEU A 154 -3.06 -9.91 16.77
N THR A 155 -3.29 -8.61 16.55
CA THR A 155 -2.29 -7.56 16.80
C THR A 155 -2.07 -7.31 18.30
N ASP A 156 -3.09 -7.54 19.13
CA ASP A 156 -3.01 -7.37 20.59
C ASP A 156 -2.33 -8.58 21.26
N ASP A 157 -2.43 -9.75 20.63
CA ASP A 157 -1.79 -11.00 21.03
C ASP A 157 -0.38 -11.13 20.43
N THR A 158 0.52 -10.22 20.83
CA THR A 158 1.87 -10.10 20.22
C THR A 158 2.77 -11.33 20.40
N GLU A 159 2.48 -12.19 21.37
CA GLU A 159 3.19 -13.45 21.59
C GLU A 159 2.68 -14.58 20.67
N ASN A 160 1.60 -14.34 19.94
CA ASN A 160 1.01 -15.34 19.06
C ASN A 160 1.94 -15.66 17.88
N PRO A 161 2.38 -16.92 17.70
CA PRO A 161 3.30 -17.30 16.62
C PRO A 161 2.68 -17.15 15.22
N LEU A 162 1.36 -17.00 15.12
CA LEU A 162 0.65 -16.80 13.87
C LEU A 162 0.67 -15.34 13.40
N LEU A 163 0.92 -14.38 14.28
CA LEU A 163 0.99 -12.96 13.92
C LEU A 163 2.09 -12.70 12.87
N PRO A 164 3.35 -13.11 13.08
CA PRO A 164 4.37 -13.00 12.06
C PRO A 164 3.99 -13.70 10.76
N LEU A 165 3.36 -14.88 10.84
CA LEU A 165 2.92 -15.63 9.67
C LEU A 165 1.92 -14.83 8.81
N VAL A 166 0.89 -14.23 9.42
CA VAL A 166 -0.12 -13.43 8.70
C VAL A 166 0.53 -12.22 8.02
N VAL A 167 1.32 -11.45 8.77
CA VAL A 167 2.04 -10.28 8.24
C VAL A 167 2.96 -10.67 7.09
N HIS A 168 3.70 -11.75 7.25
CA HIS A 168 4.55 -12.33 6.22
C HIS A 168 3.80 -12.72 4.95
N ARG A 169 2.61 -13.32 5.07
CA ARG A 169 1.79 -13.71 3.94
C ARG A 169 1.15 -12.53 3.21
N SER A 170 0.98 -11.37 3.86
CA SER A 170 0.45 -10.15 3.20
C SER A 170 1.27 -9.75 1.95
N LEU A 171 2.61 -9.79 2.03
CA LEU A 171 3.49 -9.50 0.89
C LEU A 171 3.44 -10.60 -0.16
N ASP A 172 3.25 -11.85 0.24
CA ASP A 172 3.10 -12.92 -0.75
C ASP A 172 1.75 -12.81 -1.48
N ILE A 173 0.68 -12.39 -0.80
CA ILE A 173 -0.62 -12.10 -1.40
C ILE A 173 -0.52 -10.93 -2.38
N TRP A 174 0.23 -9.88 -2.03
CA TRP A 174 0.52 -8.77 -2.94
C TRP A 174 1.14 -9.23 -4.27
N LEU A 175 2.06 -10.19 -4.16
CA LEU A 175 2.79 -10.78 -5.27
C LEU A 175 2.03 -11.87 -6.01
N PHE A 176 0.89 -12.34 -5.48
CA PHE A 176 -0.06 -13.08 -6.30
C PHE A 176 -0.64 -12.09 -7.28
N ASP A 177 -0.07 -12.12 -8.48
CA ASP A 177 -0.57 -11.37 -9.59
C ASP A 177 -1.34 -12.31 -10.52
N PRO A 178 -2.68 -12.33 -10.42
CA PRO A 178 -3.46 -13.03 -11.39
C PRO A 178 -3.27 -12.47 -12.80
N LEU A 179 -2.84 -11.22 -12.92
CA LEU A 179 -2.81 -10.56 -14.20
C LEU A 179 -1.51 -10.82 -14.94
N ALA A 180 -0.38 -11.11 -14.29
CA ALA A 180 0.83 -11.56 -14.98
C ALA A 180 0.62 -12.87 -15.77
N GLU A 181 -0.13 -13.84 -15.22
CA GLU A 181 -0.49 -15.07 -15.93
C GLU A 181 -1.59 -14.82 -17.00
N LEU A 182 -2.57 -13.95 -16.76
CA LEU A 182 -3.60 -13.57 -17.73
C LEU A 182 -3.08 -12.72 -18.90
N GLN A 183 -2.16 -11.77 -18.64
CA GLN A 183 -1.53 -10.87 -19.60
C GLN A 183 -0.54 -11.61 -20.50
N SER A 184 0.00 -12.75 -20.07
CA SER A 184 0.82 -13.61 -20.93
C SER A 184 0.03 -14.18 -22.12
N HIS A 185 -1.31 -14.16 -22.06
CA HIS A 185 -2.18 -14.78 -23.05
C HIS A 185 -3.27 -13.89 -23.66
N LEU A 186 -3.50 -12.66 -23.17
CA LEU A 186 -4.53 -11.76 -23.70
C LEU A 186 -4.10 -10.28 -23.64
N LYS A 187 -4.75 -9.44 -24.48
CA LYS A 187 -4.67 -7.96 -24.49
C LYS A 187 -4.67 -7.36 -23.07
N PRO A 188 -4.11 -6.16 -22.85
CA PRO A 188 -4.09 -5.52 -21.53
C PRO A 188 -5.50 -5.51 -20.93
N PHE A 189 -5.70 -6.33 -19.90
CA PHE A 189 -6.94 -6.42 -19.17
C PHE A 189 -6.98 -5.26 -18.18
N ILE A 190 -7.78 -4.25 -18.50
CA ILE A 190 -7.98 -3.10 -17.63
C ILE A 190 -9.15 -3.41 -16.69
N LEU A 191 -8.93 -3.30 -15.39
CA LEU A 191 -9.97 -3.47 -14.37
C LEU A 191 -10.98 -2.34 -14.45
N THR A 192 -12.25 -2.62 -14.16
CA THR A 192 -13.23 -1.58 -13.83
C THR A 192 -12.97 -1.03 -12.41
N ASP A 193 -13.54 0.12 -12.07
CA ASP A 193 -13.46 0.69 -10.70
C ASP A 193 -14.00 -0.28 -9.62
N GLU A 194 -15.12 -0.93 -9.92
CA GLU A 194 -15.71 -1.96 -9.07
C GLU A 194 -14.74 -3.14 -8.90
N GLN A 195 -14.19 -3.66 -10.00
CA GLN A 195 -13.22 -4.76 -9.93
C GLN A 195 -11.94 -4.36 -9.20
N TYR A 196 -11.44 -3.14 -9.38
CA TYR A 196 -10.27 -2.67 -8.64
C TYR A 196 -10.56 -2.58 -7.14
N THR A 197 -11.71 -2.02 -6.77
CA THR A 197 -12.14 -1.90 -5.38
C THR A 197 -12.30 -3.27 -4.73
N THR A 198 -12.96 -4.21 -5.42
CA THR A 198 -13.20 -5.56 -4.91
C THR A 198 -11.93 -6.42 -4.92
N TRP A 199 -11.11 -6.36 -5.97
CA TRP A 199 -9.99 -7.31 -6.15
C TRP A 199 -8.70 -6.79 -5.53
N VAL A 200 -8.40 -5.50 -5.67
CA VAL A 200 -7.14 -4.90 -5.21
C VAL A 200 -7.33 -4.23 -3.86
N GLY A 201 -8.47 -3.58 -3.61
CA GLY A 201 -8.78 -2.86 -2.37
C GLY A 201 -8.49 -3.62 -1.07
N PRO A 202 -8.94 -4.88 -0.90
CA PRO A 202 -8.65 -5.66 0.31
C PRO A 202 -7.15 -5.88 0.56
N ILE A 203 -6.37 -6.06 -0.51
CA ILE A 203 -4.91 -6.24 -0.43
C ILE A 203 -4.26 -4.94 0.02
N LEU A 204 -4.72 -3.82 -0.51
CA LEU A 204 -4.26 -2.48 -0.12
C LEU A 204 -4.56 -2.19 1.35
N ASN A 205 -5.76 -2.50 1.81
CA ASN A 205 -6.14 -2.31 3.21
C ASN A 205 -5.28 -3.15 4.16
N LEU A 206 -5.05 -4.43 3.83
CA LEU A 206 -4.15 -5.29 4.60
C LEU A 206 -2.73 -4.74 4.68
N LEU A 207 -2.14 -4.37 3.54
CA LEU A 207 -0.77 -3.84 3.51
C LEU A 207 -0.67 -2.48 4.20
N ARG A 208 -1.68 -1.63 4.05
CA ARG A 208 -1.77 -0.35 4.75
C ARG A 208 -1.71 -0.58 6.26
N LEU A 209 -2.57 -1.46 6.79
CA LEU A 209 -2.56 -1.80 8.21
C LEU A 209 -1.18 -2.31 8.66
N CYS A 210 -0.55 -3.18 7.86
CA CYS A 210 0.77 -3.71 8.17
C CYS A 210 1.89 -2.66 8.18
N VAL A 211 1.76 -1.52 7.48
CA VAL A 211 2.78 -0.45 7.49
C VAL A 211 2.45 0.70 8.42
N THR A 212 1.19 0.87 8.84
CA THR A 212 0.77 1.92 9.77
C THR A 212 0.89 1.49 11.23
N GLU A 213 0.71 0.21 11.53
CA GLU A 213 0.86 -0.32 12.90
C GLU A 213 2.32 -0.68 13.18
N ASP A 214 2.92 -0.08 14.21
CA ASP A 214 4.35 -0.20 14.52
C ASP A 214 4.81 -1.65 14.67
N THR A 215 4.05 -2.47 15.39
CA THR A 215 4.37 -3.90 15.60
C THR A 215 4.38 -4.67 14.29
N LEU A 216 3.37 -4.46 13.44
CA LEU A 216 3.25 -5.15 12.16
C LEU A 216 4.33 -4.68 11.18
N CYS A 217 4.61 -3.38 11.18
CA CYS A 217 5.62 -2.74 10.34
C CYS A 217 7.00 -3.30 10.67
N LYS A 218 7.31 -3.45 11.96
CA LYS A 218 8.56 -4.07 12.42
C LYS A 218 8.73 -5.50 11.89
N ILE A 219 7.71 -6.35 12.03
CA ILE A 219 7.71 -7.73 11.51
C ILE A 219 7.95 -7.72 9.99
N LEU A 220 7.26 -6.82 9.27
CA LEU A 220 7.36 -6.70 7.82
C LEU A 220 8.77 -6.30 7.37
N VAL A 221 9.38 -5.32 8.04
CA VAL A 221 10.74 -4.85 7.78
C VAL A 221 11.77 -5.93 8.14
N GLU A 222 11.58 -6.66 9.25
CA GLU A 222 12.44 -7.79 9.62
C GLU A 222 12.44 -8.89 8.55
N ARG A 223 11.26 -9.26 8.03
CA ARG A 223 11.15 -10.17 6.87
C ARG A 223 11.91 -9.65 5.66
N MET A 224 11.74 -8.38 5.34
CA MET A 224 12.40 -7.77 4.18
C MET A 224 13.92 -7.79 4.32
N ASN A 225 14.44 -7.54 5.52
CA ASN A 225 15.88 -7.58 5.82
C ASN A 225 16.43 -9.01 5.79
N ALA A 226 15.65 -10.00 6.25
CA ALA A 226 16.03 -11.41 6.23
C ALA A 226 15.95 -12.05 4.83
N CYS A 227 15.12 -11.51 3.93
CA CYS A 227 14.93 -12.04 2.59
C CYS A 227 16.16 -11.76 1.69
N GLN A 228 16.90 -12.80 1.32
CA GLN A 228 18.04 -12.70 0.39
C GLN A 228 17.67 -13.00 -1.08
N ASP A 229 16.42 -13.38 -1.35
CA ASP A 229 15.96 -13.72 -2.70
C ASP A 229 15.82 -12.47 -3.58
N LYS A 230 16.85 -12.22 -4.39
CA LYS A 230 16.89 -11.12 -5.36
C LYS A 230 15.77 -11.20 -6.40
N THR A 231 15.33 -12.39 -6.77
CA THR A 231 14.25 -12.58 -7.76
C THR A 231 12.91 -12.17 -7.17
N TRP A 232 12.65 -12.58 -5.93
CA TRP A 232 11.45 -12.18 -5.20
C TRP A 232 11.39 -10.66 -5.00
N GLN A 233 12.49 -10.03 -4.63
CA GLN A 233 12.53 -8.56 -4.45
C GLN A 233 12.38 -7.78 -5.77
N LYS A 234 12.94 -8.29 -6.88
CA LYS A 234 12.68 -7.71 -8.21
C LYS A 234 11.21 -7.78 -8.60
N ARG A 235 10.57 -8.92 -8.34
CA ARG A 235 9.12 -9.09 -8.56
C ARG A 235 8.31 -8.12 -7.70
N LEU A 236 8.74 -7.85 -6.47
CA LEU A 236 8.11 -6.87 -5.60
C LEU A 236 8.14 -5.46 -6.18
N VAL A 237 9.30 -5.01 -6.67
CA VAL A 237 9.42 -3.70 -7.35
C VAL A 237 8.58 -3.64 -8.62
N GLN A 238 8.60 -4.69 -9.43
CA GLN A 238 7.73 -4.79 -10.63
C GLN A 238 6.25 -4.71 -10.26
N SER A 239 5.85 -5.38 -9.18
CA SER A 239 4.48 -5.35 -8.67
C SER A 239 4.08 -3.96 -8.19
N PHE A 240 4.98 -3.19 -7.59
CA PHE A 240 4.68 -1.79 -7.23
C PHE A 240 4.40 -0.95 -8.48
N THR A 241 5.25 -1.00 -9.49
CA THR A 241 5.03 -0.29 -10.76
C THR A 241 3.73 -0.74 -11.42
N PHE A 242 3.48 -2.04 -11.47
CA PHE A 242 2.27 -2.61 -12.04
C PHE A 242 1.01 -2.06 -11.35
N ARG A 243 0.96 -2.10 -10.02
CA ARG A 243 -0.20 -1.67 -9.24
C ARG A 243 -0.44 -0.16 -9.34
N CYS A 244 0.62 0.64 -9.42
CA CYS A 244 0.49 2.05 -9.76
C CYS A 244 -0.12 2.25 -11.17
N THR A 245 0.32 1.49 -12.18
CA THR A 245 -0.26 1.54 -13.52
C THR A 245 -1.75 1.19 -13.50
N GLN A 246 -2.15 0.12 -12.81
CA GLN A 246 -3.56 -0.26 -12.69
C GLN A 246 -4.40 0.85 -12.04
N CYS A 247 -3.87 1.46 -10.98
CA CYS A 247 -4.52 2.56 -10.29
C CYS A 247 -4.79 3.76 -11.22
N ILE A 248 -3.82 4.06 -12.10
CA ILE A 248 -3.95 5.12 -13.11
C ILE A 248 -4.96 4.75 -14.20
N GLU A 249 -4.90 3.52 -14.72
CA GLU A 249 -5.79 3.05 -15.77
C GLU A 249 -7.26 3.04 -15.33
N VAL A 250 -7.54 2.62 -14.10
CA VAL A 250 -8.88 2.65 -13.50
C VAL A 250 -9.38 4.10 -13.37
N GLN A 251 -8.50 5.03 -12.98
CA GLN A 251 -8.86 6.44 -12.87
C GLN A 251 -9.24 7.08 -14.20
N GLN A 252 -8.54 6.72 -15.29
CA GLN A 252 -8.88 7.24 -16.61
C GLN A 252 -10.31 6.87 -17.03
N GLN A 253 -10.89 5.82 -16.45
CA GLN A 253 -12.29 5.44 -16.65
C GLN A 253 -13.25 6.26 -15.77
N THR A 254 -12.93 6.48 -14.48
CA THR A 254 -13.84 7.11 -13.51
C THR A 254 -13.80 8.63 -13.49
N ARG A 255 -12.70 9.23 -13.97
CA ARG A 255 -12.41 10.68 -13.85
C ARG A 255 -12.36 11.21 -12.42
N ASP A 256 -12.14 10.35 -11.42
CA ASP A 256 -11.93 10.74 -10.02
C ASP A 256 -10.41 10.77 -9.69
N PRO A 257 -9.77 11.95 -9.66
CA PRO A 257 -8.34 12.06 -9.42
C PRO A 257 -7.93 11.69 -7.97
N ASP A 258 -8.80 11.86 -6.98
CA ASP A 258 -8.43 11.71 -5.57
C ASP A 258 -8.16 10.26 -5.19
N ARG A 259 -8.95 9.33 -5.75
CA ARG A 259 -8.75 7.88 -5.55
C ARG A 259 -7.42 7.38 -6.10
N ALA A 260 -7.01 7.87 -7.27
CA ALA A 260 -5.74 7.46 -7.87
C ALA A 260 -4.55 7.95 -7.08
N VAL A 261 -4.64 9.19 -6.59
CA VAL A 261 -3.63 9.79 -5.72
C VAL A 261 -3.49 8.97 -4.45
N LEU A 262 -4.60 8.53 -3.84
CA LEU A 262 -4.57 7.68 -2.66
C LEU A 262 -3.83 6.35 -2.94
N GLY A 263 -4.13 5.69 -4.07
CA GLY A 263 -3.45 4.45 -4.46
C GLY A 263 -1.96 4.64 -4.73
N LEU A 264 -1.57 5.66 -5.49
CA LEU A 264 -0.16 5.97 -5.76
C LEU A 264 0.60 6.29 -4.46
N ARG A 265 0.00 7.10 -3.58
CA ARG A 265 0.56 7.48 -2.28
C ARG A 265 0.79 6.27 -1.39
N MET A 266 -0.16 5.35 -1.33
CA MET A 266 -0.02 4.16 -0.48
C MET A 266 1.01 3.16 -1.05
N VAL A 267 1.10 2.96 -2.38
CA VAL A 267 2.19 2.12 -2.93
C VAL A 267 3.55 2.79 -2.70
N LEU A 268 3.64 4.11 -2.84
CA LEU A 268 4.86 4.86 -2.55
C LEU A 268 5.26 4.72 -1.06
N ALA A 269 4.32 4.92 -0.14
CA ALA A 269 4.54 4.75 1.30
C ALA A 269 5.04 3.33 1.62
N LEU A 270 4.37 2.31 1.09
CA LEU A 270 4.78 0.92 1.23
C LEU A 270 6.22 0.70 0.73
N SER A 271 6.56 1.21 -0.45
CA SER A 271 7.90 1.07 -1.01
C SER A 271 8.97 1.73 -0.13
N GLN A 272 8.66 2.87 0.48
CA GLN A 272 9.57 3.61 1.34
C GLN A 272 9.79 2.90 2.68
N THR A 273 8.71 2.44 3.32
CA THR A 273 8.77 1.66 4.55
C THR A 273 9.64 0.42 4.36
N LEU A 274 9.45 -0.32 3.26
CA LEU A 274 10.19 -1.55 2.99
C LEU A 274 11.61 -1.31 2.47
N SER A 275 11.91 -0.10 1.99
CA SER A 275 13.25 0.26 1.47
C SER A 275 14.35 0.21 2.53
N GLY A 276 14.02 -0.01 3.81
CA GLY A 276 14.99 -0.35 4.86
C GLY A 276 15.93 -1.50 4.47
N ALA A 277 15.43 -2.48 3.71
CA ALA A 277 16.24 -3.55 3.16
C ALA A 277 17.12 -3.06 2.00
N TYR A 278 18.44 -3.18 2.16
CA TYR A 278 19.44 -2.70 1.19
C TYR A 278 19.19 -3.19 -0.25
N VAL A 279 18.83 -4.48 -0.41
CA VAL A 279 18.65 -5.08 -1.73
C VAL A 279 17.38 -4.55 -2.41
N LEU A 280 16.28 -4.34 -1.67
CA LEU A 280 15.05 -3.78 -2.23
C LEU A 280 15.27 -2.33 -2.66
N ASN A 281 15.94 -1.54 -1.82
CA ASN A 281 16.29 -0.16 -2.14
C ASN A 281 17.10 -0.08 -3.44
N ARG A 282 18.09 -0.97 -3.61
CA ARG A 282 18.87 -1.05 -4.84
C ARG A 282 18.02 -1.33 -6.07
N GLU A 283 17.02 -2.22 -5.98
CA GLU A 283 16.13 -2.51 -7.10
C GLU A 283 15.14 -1.37 -7.38
N LEU A 284 14.61 -0.70 -6.34
CA LEU A 284 13.78 0.51 -6.48
C LEU A 284 14.52 1.65 -7.19
N MET A 285 15.82 1.82 -6.90
CA MET A 285 16.67 2.79 -7.58
C MET A 285 16.90 2.44 -9.05
N LYS A 286 17.20 1.17 -9.35
CA LYS A 286 17.45 0.72 -10.72
C LYS A 286 16.22 0.91 -11.61
N SER A 287 15.03 0.66 -11.07
CA SER A 287 13.77 0.90 -11.78
C SER A 287 13.37 2.38 -11.81
N GLN A 288 14.10 3.25 -11.12
CA GLN A 288 13.76 4.67 -10.93
C GLN A 288 12.33 4.85 -10.40
N PHE A 289 11.87 3.94 -9.53
CA PHE A 289 10.47 3.83 -9.14
C PHE A 289 9.87 5.17 -8.68
N SER A 290 10.53 5.88 -7.77
CA SER A 290 10.07 7.18 -7.26
C SER A 290 9.92 8.25 -8.34
N ALA A 291 10.87 8.31 -9.28
CA ALA A 291 10.83 9.22 -10.41
C ALA A 291 9.69 8.85 -11.36
N TRP A 292 9.52 7.55 -11.65
CA TRP A 292 8.43 7.05 -12.47
C TRP A 292 7.05 7.37 -11.87
N VAL A 293 6.85 7.15 -10.56
CA VAL A 293 5.58 7.46 -9.87
C VAL A 293 5.29 8.97 -9.91
N LEU A 294 6.29 9.81 -9.67
CA LEU A 294 6.14 11.26 -9.79
C LEU A 294 5.76 11.69 -11.22
N GLY A 295 6.40 11.09 -12.23
CA GLY A 295 6.10 11.36 -13.63
C GLY A 295 4.63 11.06 -13.96
N ARG A 296 4.12 9.92 -13.47
CA ARG A 296 2.70 9.59 -13.62
C ARG A 296 1.77 10.55 -12.89
N ALA A 297 2.12 10.96 -11.67
CA ALA A 297 1.33 11.94 -10.93
C ALA A 297 1.29 13.31 -11.64
N LEU A 298 2.38 13.68 -12.31
CA LEU A 298 2.46 14.87 -13.16
C LEU A 298 1.59 14.75 -14.42
N ASP A 299 1.60 13.59 -15.09
CA ASP A 299 0.73 13.31 -16.25
C ASP A 299 -0.77 13.46 -15.89
N MET A 300 -1.13 13.07 -14.66
CA MET A 300 -2.50 13.16 -14.15
C MET A 300 -2.89 14.55 -13.64
N SER A 301 -1.93 15.43 -13.40
CA SER A 301 -2.20 16.71 -12.76
C SER A 301 -2.83 17.69 -13.75
N ILE A 302 -4.15 17.86 -13.65
CA ILE A 302 -4.85 19.02 -14.19
C ILE A 302 -4.35 20.26 -13.43
N SER A 303 -4.17 21.39 -14.13
CA SER A 303 -3.84 22.68 -13.49
C SER A 303 -4.78 22.96 -12.33
N LEU A 304 -4.23 23.23 -11.14
CA LEU A 304 -4.98 23.58 -9.93
C LEU A 304 -6.03 24.65 -10.24
N SER A 305 -7.30 24.27 -10.24
CA SER A 305 -8.41 25.13 -10.69
C SER A 305 -9.12 25.84 -9.55
N ARG A 306 -9.10 25.29 -8.33
CA ARG A 306 -9.77 25.89 -7.15
C ARG A 306 -8.81 26.10 -5.98
N ARG A 307 -9.12 27.11 -5.14
CA ARG A 307 -8.42 27.35 -3.87
C ARG A 307 -8.55 26.12 -2.97
N GLY A 308 -7.43 25.63 -2.44
CA GLY A 308 -7.40 24.50 -1.52
C GLY A 308 -7.27 23.11 -2.16
N GLU A 309 -7.37 22.98 -3.49
CA GLU A 309 -7.14 21.69 -4.16
C GLU A 309 -5.66 21.27 -4.05
N VAL A 310 -5.42 19.98 -3.77
CA VAL A 310 -4.10 19.36 -3.81
C VAL A 310 -3.99 18.65 -5.13
N SER A 311 -3.04 19.04 -5.99
CA SER A 311 -2.83 18.30 -7.23
C SER A 311 -2.27 16.92 -6.92
N ALA A 312 -2.55 15.95 -7.79
CA ALA A 312 -2.01 14.60 -7.68
C ALA A 312 -0.48 14.59 -7.50
N ALA A 313 0.20 15.44 -8.27
CA ALA A 313 1.64 15.61 -8.18
C ALA A 313 2.08 16.15 -6.81
N VAL A 314 1.38 17.13 -6.21
CA VAL A 314 1.71 17.62 -4.86
C VAL A 314 1.52 16.52 -3.82
N GLY A 315 0.41 15.77 -3.88
CA GLY A 315 0.14 14.67 -2.94
C GLY A 315 1.18 13.54 -2.99
N VAL A 316 1.71 13.23 -4.18
CA VAL A 316 2.78 12.24 -4.37
C VAL A 316 4.14 12.82 -3.99
N ALA A 317 4.46 14.02 -4.48
CA ALA A 317 5.75 14.67 -4.24
C ALA A 317 5.99 14.90 -2.75
N SER A 318 4.95 15.28 -2.01
CA SER A 318 5.02 15.51 -0.57
C SER A 318 5.29 14.26 0.26
N MET A 319 5.15 13.07 -0.35
CA MET A 319 5.50 11.81 0.30
C MET A 319 6.86 11.26 -0.12
N LEU A 320 7.50 11.76 -1.19
CA LEU A 320 8.76 11.20 -1.72
C LEU A 320 9.91 11.19 -0.71
N PHE A 321 9.94 12.18 0.18
CA PHE A 321 10.92 12.31 1.24
C PHE A 321 10.18 12.49 2.56
N GLN A 322 10.07 11.39 3.31
CA GLN A 322 9.39 11.39 4.60
C GLN A 322 10.24 12.11 5.64
N GLY A 323 9.66 13.12 6.29
CA GLY A 323 10.33 13.93 7.30
C GLY A 323 11.06 15.16 6.74
N ASN A 324 11.42 16.08 7.64
CA ASN A 324 12.09 17.34 7.32
C ASN A 324 13.58 17.18 6.91
N ARG A 325 14.06 15.95 6.66
CA ARG A 325 15.47 15.64 6.35
C ARG A 325 15.58 14.41 5.44
N PHE A 326 16.67 14.32 4.68
CA PHE A 326 17.05 13.09 4.01
C PHE A 326 17.58 12.11 5.05
N ASN A 327 16.96 10.94 5.14
CA ASN A 327 17.35 9.94 6.13
C ASN A 327 18.55 9.12 5.66
N ARG A 328 18.85 9.14 4.35
CA ARG A 328 19.93 8.34 3.76
C ARG A 328 20.67 9.09 2.66
N ALA A 329 22.00 8.99 2.65
CA ALA A 329 22.84 9.55 1.59
C ALA A 329 22.41 9.10 0.18
N ILE A 330 21.89 7.88 0.06
CA ILE A 330 21.41 7.30 -1.20
C ILE A 330 20.25 8.11 -1.82
N GLU A 331 19.40 8.71 -0.98
CA GLU A 331 18.29 9.55 -1.43
C GLU A 331 18.83 10.82 -2.10
N VAL A 332 19.84 11.45 -1.49
CA VAL A 332 20.51 12.65 -2.02
C VAL A 332 21.29 12.35 -3.30
N VAL A 333 21.98 11.21 -3.36
CA VAL A 333 22.91 10.88 -4.44
C VAL A 333 22.20 10.35 -5.70
N HIS A 334 21.07 9.64 -5.53
CA HIS A 334 20.41 8.92 -6.62
C HIS A 334 18.94 9.28 -6.81
N VAL A 335 18.15 9.31 -5.74
CA VAL A 335 16.69 9.49 -5.83
C VAL A 335 16.35 10.95 -6.15
N LEU A 336 16.90 11.89 -5.39
CA LEU A 336 16.67 13.33 -5.56
C LEU A 336 17.03 13.82 -6.98
N PRO A 337 18.22 13.51 -7.53
CA PRO A 337 18.54 13.86 -8.92
C PRO A 337 17.55 13.29 -9.94
N ALA A 338 17.07 12.07 -9.73
CA ALA A 338 16.10 11.45 -10.65
C ALA A 338 14.75 12.15 -10.60
N VAL A 339 14.20 12.41 -9.40
CA VAL A 339 12.90 13.09 -9.27
C VAL A 339 12.96 14.56 -9.69
N LEU A 340 14.10 15.25 -9.49
CA LEU A 340 14.32 16.61 -9.99
C LEU A 340 14.23 16.66 -11.53
N LYS A 341 14.89 15.72 -12.21
CA LYS A 341 14.81 15.59 -13.68
C LYS A 341 13.39 15.30 -14.18
N THR A 342 12.61 14.54 -13.41
CA THR A 342 11.21 14.26 -13.77
C THR A 342 10.27 15.45 -13.56
N GLY A 343 10.62 16.38 -12.67
CA GLY A 343 9.83 17.59 -12.42
C GLY A 343 9.44 17.84 -10.98
N TYR A 344 10.17 17.29 -9.99
CA TYR A 344 9.91 17.57 -8.57
C TYR A 344 9.94 19.07 -8.26
N LEU A 345 10.91 19.81 -8.82
CA LEU A 345 10.99 21.27 -8.67
C LEU A 345 9.77 21.97 -9.29
N LYS A 346 9.27 21.49 -10.43
CA LYS A 346 8.05 22.00 -11.07
C LYS A 346 6.84 21.88 -10.14
N VAL A 347 6.71 20.77 -9.43
CA VAL A 347 5.62 20.57 -8.44
C VAL A 347 5.72 21.56 -7.29
N ILE A 348 6.92 21.73 -6.72
CA ILE A 348 7.16 22.70 -5.65
C ILE A 348 6.78 24.12 -6.10
N ILE A 349 7.24 24.53 -7.28
CA ILE A 349 6.95 25.85 -7.84
C ILE A 349 5.46 26.04 -8.11
N GLN A 350 4.80 25.02 -8.66
CA GLN A 350 3.36 25.07 -8.91
C GLN A 350 2.57 25.28 -7.62
N ASP A 351 2.94 24.58 -6.54
CA ASP A 351 2.26 24.74 -5.25
C ASP A 351 2.58 26.11 -4.60
N LEU A 352 3.85 26.54 -4.68
CA LEU A 352 4.29 27.83 -4.15
C LEU A 352 3.59 29.02 -4.80
N LEU A 353 3.36 28.94 -6.12
CA LEU A 353 2.67 29.97 -6.89
C LEU A 353 1.15 29.78 -6.95
N SER A 354 0.61 28.70 -6.35
CA SER A 354 -0.82 28.44 -6.37
C SER A 354 -1.59 29.43 -5.47
N PRO A 355 -2.85 29.77 -5.81
CA PRO A 355 -3.67 30.65 -4.97
C PRO A 355 -3.87 30.03 -3.58
N GLN A 356 -3.30 30.68 -2.56
CA GLN A 356 -3.41 30.28 -1.17
C GLN A 356 -4.67 30.86 -0.51
N ALA A 357 -5.15 30.22 0.56
CA ALA A 357 -6.20 30.80 1.38
C ALA A 357 -5.63 31.98 2.20
N PRO A 358 -6.43 33.02 2.52
CA PRO A 358 -5.97 34.10 3.38
C PRO A 358 -5.43 33.54 4.70
N GLY A 359 -4.18 33.88 5.05
CA GLY A 359 -3.53 33.45 6.29
C GLY A 359 -2.95 32.03 6.28
N SER A 360 -3.03 31.27 5.18
CA SER A 360 -2.37 29.96 5.13
C SER A 360 -0.87 30.09 4.92
N GLU A 361 -0.10 29.30 5.67
CA GLU A 361 1.35 29.20 5.50
C GLU A 361 1.73 28.65 4.11
N PRO A 362 2.88 29.07 3.56
CA PRO A 362 3.45 28.43 2.38
C PRO A 362 3.59 26.93 2.60
N PHE A 363 3.26 26.13 1.58
CA PHE A 363 3.38 24.67 1.63
C PHE A 363 2.53 23.98 2.71
N SER A 364 1.41 24.58 3.14
CA SER A 364 0.43 23.94 4.06
C SER A 364 -0.05 22.55 3.64
N LYS A 365 0.12 22.17 2.36
CA LYS A 365 -0.23 20.85 1.80
C LYS A 365 0.90 19.81 1.94
N TRP A 366 2.05 20.20 2.48
CA TRP A 366 3.22 19.33 2.65
C TRP A 366 3.29 18.87 4.12
N PRO A 367 2.91 17.62 4.43
CA PRO A 367 2.75 17.16 5.82
C PRO A 367 4.07 17.13 6.58
N PHE A 368 5.20 17.15 5.87
CA PHE A 368 6.53 17.10 6.46
C PHE A 368 7.27 18.45 6.41
N GLY A 369 6.58 19.56 6.11
CA GLY A 369 7.16 20.90 6.14
C GLY A 369 7.59 21.44 4.78
N ASN A 370 8.38 22.53 4.80
CA ASN A 370 8.75 23.29 3.60
C ASN A 370 9.71 22.48 2.69
N PRO A 371 9.28 22.10 1.48
CA PRO A 371 10.09 21.30 0.56
C PRO A 371 11.31 22.04 0.00
N LEU A 372 11.31 23.38 -0.04
CA LEU A 372 12.49 24.17 -0.41
C LEU A 372 13.58 24.07 0.66
N LYS A 373 13.20 24.07 1.94
CA LYS A 373 14.14 23.85 3.04
C LYS A 373 14.74 22.45 2.97
N LEU A 374 13.92 21.44 2.69
CA LEU A 374 14.43 20.09 2.48
C LEU A 374 15.41 20.05 1.30
N LEU A 375 15.05 20.66 0.17
CA LEU A 375 15.90 20.70 -1.01
C LEU A 375 17.25 21.38 -0.72
N SER A 376 17.26 22.53 -0.05
CA SER A 376 18.50 23.26 0.26
C SER A 376 19.48 22.42 1.09
N LEU A 377 18.97 21.57 1.98
CA LEU A 377 19.78 20.64 2.76
C LEU A 377 20.48 19.55 1.93
N ALA A 378 20.10 19.31 0.67
CA ALA A 378 20.77 18.34 -0.20
C ALA A 378 21.66 18.97 -1.27
N LEU A 379 21.51 20.28 -1.52
CA LEU A 379 22.20 20.96 -2.62
C LEU A 379 23.70 21.13 -2.42
N TYR A 380 24.24 20.80 -1.24
CA TYR A 380 25.67 20.65 -1.04
C TYR A 380 26.30 19.53 -1.89
N HIS A 381 25.49 18.53 -2.31
CA HIS A 381 26.00 17.39 -3.04
C HIS A 381 26.02 17.66 -4.57
N PRO A 382 27.15 17.46 -5.28
CA PRO A 382 27.28 17.84 -6.69
C PRO A 382 26.24 17.26 -7.63
N ARG A 383 25.84 16.00 -7.42
CA ARG A 383 24.79 15.38 -8.25
C ARG A 383 23.42 16.00 -8.03
N ALA A 384 23.12 16.38 -6.80
CA ALA A 384 21.85 17.04 -6.46
C ALA A 384 21.84 18.47 -7.02
N TRP A 385 22.94 19.20 -6.84
CA TRP A 385 23.13 20.53 -7.43
C TRP A 385 22.97 20.53 -8.95
N ASN A 386 23.69 19.67 -9.67
CA ASN A 386 23.63 19.63 -11.12
C ASN A 386 22.22 19.29 -11.64
N ALA A 387 21.50 18.38 -10.97
CA ALA A 387 20.12 18.07 -11.32
C ALA A 387 19.17 19.23 -11.01
N PHE A 388 19.39 19.95 -9.91
CA PHE A 388 18.63 21.14 -9.54
C PHE A 388 18.86 22.29 -10.52
N ALA A 389 20.12 22.63 -10.83
CA ALA A 389 20.47 23.67 -11.79
C ALA A 389 19.82 23.40 -13.15
N HIS A 390 19.93 22.16 -13.65
CA HIS A 390 19.25 21.74 -14.87
C HIS A 390 17.73 21.89 -14.76
N ALA A 391 17.12 21.53 -13.63
CA ALA A 391 15.67 21.69 -13.42
C ALA A 391 15.26 23.18 -13.36
N VAL A 392 16.13 24.07 -12.88
CA VAL A 392 15.91 25.52 -12.89
C VAL A 392 15.94 26.07 -14.32
N ASP A 393 16.88 25.61 -15.15
CA ASP A 393 16.98 26.02 -16.56
C ASP A 393 15.74 25.63 -17.39
N LEU A 394 14.97 24.64 -16.93
CA LEU A 394 13.72 24.21 -17.57
C LEU A 394 12.49 25.02 -17.12
N ILE A 395 12.63 25.96 -16.18
CA ILE A 395 11.53 26.82 -15.73
C ILE A 395 11.27 27.91 -16.79
N PRO A 396 10.02 28.06 -17.28
CA PRO A 396 9.70 29.14 -18.21
C PRO A 396 9.95 30.53 -17.60
N GLU A 397 10.51 31.46 -18.38
CA GLU A 397 10.81 32.83 -17.95
C GLU A 397 9.65 33.56 -17.22
N PRO A 398 8.37 33.47 -17.69
CA PRO A 398 7.26 34.09 -16.97
C PRO A 398 7.05 33.54 -15.55
N THR A 399 7.34 32.25 -15.35
CA THR A 399 7.28 31.60 -14.04
C THR A 399 8.47 32.02 -13.18
N LEU A 400 9.66 32.10 -13.77
CA LEU A 400 10.87 32.55 -13.09
C LEU A 400 10.75 34.01 -12.60
N ALA A 401 10.16 34.89 -13.41
CA ALA A 401 9.87 36.27 -13.03
C ALA A 401 8.94 36.36 -11.81
N LYS A 402 7.91 35.50 -11.72
CA LYS A 402 7.03 35.41 -10.55
C LYS A 402 7.75 34.87 -9.31
N LEU A 403 8.62 33.87 -9.49
CA LEU A 403 9.41 33.30 -8.39
C LEU A 403 10.37 34.32 -7.78
N LYS A 404 10.99 35.19 -8.58
CA LYS A 404 11.86 36.27 -8.10
C LYS A 404 11.16 37.27 -7.17
N LEU A 405 9.82 37.34 -7.20
CA LEU A 405 9.02 38.19 -6.32
C LEU A 405 8.50 37.44 -5.08
N ASN A 406 8.71 36.12 -5.00
CA ASN A 406 8.23 35.30 -3.90
C ASN A 406 9.28 35.22 -2.77
N SER A 407 8.89 35.55 -1.54
CA SER A 407 9.79 35.59 -0.38
C SER A 407 10.43 34.24 -0.06
N GLU A 408 9.67 33.14 -0.12
CA GLU A 408 10.19 31.79 0.16
C GLU A 408 11.26 31.38 -0.86
N TRP A 409 11.03 31.70 -2.13
CA TRP A 409 12.00 31.43 -3.19
C TRP A 409 13.27 32.27 -3.03
N MET A 410 13.16 33.56 -2.66
CA MET A 410 14.31 34.42 -2.40
C MET A 410 15.15 33.91 -1.21
N VAL A 411 14.50 33.52 -0.12
CA VAL A 411 15.18 32.92 1.05
C VAL A 411 15.88 31.63 0.65
N PHE A 412 15.22 30.78 -0.13
CA PHE A 412 15.82 29.55 -0.65
C PHE A 412 17.04 29.83 -1.53
N GLN A 413 16.96 30.79 -2.47
CA GLN A 413 18.10 31.18 -3.31
C GLN A 413 19.27 31.71 -2.47
N ALA A 414 19.01 32.58 -1.50
CA ALA A 414 20.04 33.10 -0.61
C ALA A 414 20.74 31.97 0.17
N SER A 415 19.96 30.99 0.67
CA SER A 415 20.50 29.84 1.41
C SER A 415 21.30 28.86 0.55
N THR A 416 21.18 28.93 -0.77
CA THR A 416 21.80 27.99 -1.72
C THR A 416 22.89 28.62 -2.58
N SER A 417 23.03 29.96 -2.56
CA SER A 417 24.10 30.69 -3.26
C SER A 417 25.51 30.17 -2.95
N PRO A 418 25.87 29.85 -1.69
CA PRO A 418 27.21 29.34 -1.40
C PRO A 418 27.53 28.02 -2.12
N TYR A 419 26.52 27.17 -2.34
CA TYR A 419 26.70 25.92 -3.09
C TYR A 419 26.90 26.21 -4.58
N ALA A 420 26.18 27.19 -5.14
CA ALA A 420 26.35 27.62 -6.52
C ALA A 420 27.77 28.11 -6.80
N GLU A 421 28.30 28.93 -5.89
CA GLU A 421 29.66 29.47 -5.94
C GLU A 421 30.69 28.34 -5.82
N ALA A 422 30.55 27.47 -4.81
CA ALA A 422 31.44 26.33 -4.63
C ALA A 422 31.46 25.39 -5.85
N HIS A 423 30.31 25.15 -6.49
CA HIS A 423 30.24 24.33 -7.69
C HIS A 423 30.87 24.99 -8.91
N ARG A 424 30.71 26.31 -9.07
CA ARG A 424 31.37 27.06 -10.13
C ARG A 424 32.89 27.01 -9.97
N ASP A 425 33.38 27.23 -8.75
CA ASP A 425 34.80 27.13 -8.41
C ASP A 425 35.41 25.76 -8.74
N VAL A 426 34.68 24.67 -8.48
CA VAL A 426 35.12 23.30 -8.81
C VAL A 426 35.18 23.07 -10.32
N LEU A 427 34.22 23.60 -11.08
CA LEU A 427 34.20 23.50 -12.53
C LEU A 427 35.33 24.32 -13.17
N GLU A 428 35.66 25.48 -12.59
CA GLU A 428 36.71 26.38 -13.09
C GLU A 428 38.12 25.92 -12.70
N LYS A 429 38.30 25.32 -11.52
CA LYS A 429 39.62 24.93 -10.97
C LYS A 429 39.99 23.45 -11.17
N GLY A 430 39.07 22.60 -11.64
CA GLY A 430 39.33 21.17 -11.85
C GLY A 430 39.48 20.35 -10.55
N ASN A 431 39.90 19.07 -10.68
CA ASN A 431 39.84 18.03 -9.63
C ASN A 431 40.56 18.34 -8.29
N GLU A 432 41.37 19.40 -8.20
CA GLU A 432 42.00 19.83 -6.93
C GLU A 432 41.00 20.41 -5.93
N ALA A 433 39.79 20.79 -6.36
CA ALA A 433 38.77 21.43 -5.53
C ALA A 433 37.85 20.47 -4.74
N ILE A 434 37.91 19.15 -5.00
CA ILE A 434 37.06 18.17 -4.28
C ILE A 434 37.43 18.09 -2.79
N VAL A 435 38.70 18.35 -2.45
CA VAL A 435 39.19 18.38 -1.05
C VAL A 435 38.63 19.60 -0.28
N LEU A 436 38.48 20.75 -0.95
CA LEU A 436 37.96 21.99 -0.35
C LEU A 436 36.44 21.96 -0.06
N LEU A 437 35.66 21.22 -0.85
CA LEU A 437 34.24 21.00 -0.60
C LEU A 437 33.99 20.29 0.74
N CYS A 438 34.84 19.32 1.11
CA CYS A 438 34.72 18.59 2.37
C CYS A 438 35.04 19.46 3.61
N ASP A 439 35.99 20.38 3.49
CA ASP A 439 36.38 21.25 4.61
C ASP A 439 35.41 22.44 4.80
N ASN A 440 34.86 23.00 3.72
CA ASN A 440 33.81 24.02 3.84
C ASN A 440 32.46 23.45 4.31
N MET A 441 32.14 22.19 4.00
CA MET A 441 30.95 21.52 4.54
C MET A 441 31.05 21.23 6.05
N LYS A 442 32.26 21.02 6.60
CA LYS A 442 32.45 20.90 8.06
C LYS A 442 32.07 22.18 8.80
N VAL A 443 32.28 23.34 8.20
CA VAL A 443 31.96 24.63 8.83
C VAL A 443 30.44 24.86 8.91
N VAL A 444 29.67 24.39 7.93
CA VAL A 444 28.20 24.56 7.92
C VAL A 444 27.49 23.52 8.81
N CYS A 445 28.05 22.31 8.95
CA CYS A 445 27.45 21.26 9.81
C CYS A 445 27.64 21.47 11.32
N ILE A 446 28.49 22.40 11.77
CA ILE A 446 28.77 22.63 13.20
C ILE A 446 27.79 23.65 13.84
N SER A 447 26.92 24.30 13.05
CA SER A 447 26.01 25.33 13.53
C SER A 447 24.55 25.12 13.10
N CYS A 448 23.95 23.97 13.45
CA CYS A 448 22.51 23.71 13.42
C CYS A 448 22.08 22.76 14.53
#